data_AF-A0AA35XL41-F1
#
_entry.id   AF-A0AA35XL41-F1
#
_cell.length_a   1.000
_cell.length_b   1.000
_cell.length_c   1.000
_cell.angle_alpha   90.00
_cell.angle_beta   90.00
_cell.angle_gamma   90.00
#
_symmetry.space_group_name_H-M   'P 1'
#
loop_
_entity.id
_entity.type
_entity.pdbx_description
1 polymer ?
#
loop_
_entity_poly.entity_id
_entity_poly.type
_entity_poly.pdbx_seq_one_letter_code
_entity_poly.pdbx_strand_id
1 'polypeptide(L)'
;MKDLIEFIAQSLTSNPEAVRVTESDEGDQIVIRLEVAPEDKGGGGRVIRNHGLDGALRIKCHSDNPQRFQAGNSVTVGDAERAIVSCQSLPGEYAILRLDGIVDVQTAELLAGQWLYAATDSGPELPPGEYYHYQLVGLQVTTDEGENLGQIREVLITGSNDVYVVESSEGAEILLPAVHHVVKQIDIVAGQVLVHLINGLR
;
A
#
# COMPACT_ATOMS: atom_id res chain seq x y z
N MET A 1 -9.14 4.06 -17.86
CA MET A 1 -8.46 3.49 -16.68
C MET A 1 -7.33 4.39 -16.22
N LYS A 2 -6.43 4.81 -17.13
CA LYS A 2 -5.40 5.81 -16.89
C LYS A 2 -5.87 7.08 -16.15
N ASP A 3 -6.90 7.76 -16.66
CA ASP A 3 -7.37 9.03 -16.08
C ASP A 3 -7.90 8.89 -14.65
N LEU A 4 -8.51 7.73 -14.33
CA LEU A 4 -8.98 7.43 -12.98
C LEU A 4 -7.82 7.20 -12.01
N ILE A 5 -6.78 6.46 -12.46
CA ILE A 5 -5.57 6.22 -11.67
C ILE A 5 -4.83 7.54 -11.42
N GLU A 6 -4.73 8.39 -12.43
CA GLU A 6 -4.11 9.71 -12.30
C GLU A 6 -4.88 10.61 -11.32
N PHE A 7 -6.21 10.66 -11.42
CA PHE A 7 -7.05 11.42 -10.50
C PHE A 7 -6.92 10.93 -9.06
N ILE A 8 -6.97 9.62 -8.83
CA ILE A 8 -6.83 9.03 -7.50
C ILE A 8 -5.43 9.35 -6.95
N ALA A 9 -4.37 9.11 -7.72
CA ALA A 9 -3.00 9.39 -7.30
C ALA A 9 -2.81 10.88 -6.94
N GLN A 10 -3.28 11.81 -7.78
CA GLN A 10 -3.23 13.24 -7.51
C GLN A 10 -3.96 13.63 -6.21
N SER A 11 -5.08 12.97 -5.90
CA SER A 11 -5.84 13.24 -4.68
C SER A 11 -5.20 12.72 -3.39
N LEU A 12 -4.31 11.72 -3.51
CA LEU A 12 -3.65 11.06 -2.39
C LEU A 12 -2.20 11.53 -2.17
N THR A 13 -1.66 12.35 -3.09
CA THR A 13 -0.28 12.85 -3.04
C THR A 13 -0.22 14.28 -2.51
N SER A 14 0.85 14.60 -1.77
CA SER A 14 1.17 15.96 -1.33
C SER A 14 1.62 16.85 -2.50
N ASN A 15 2.15 16.25 -3.57
CA ASN A 15 2.57 16.94 -4.79
C ASN A 15 1.87 16.38 -6.05
N PRO A 16 0.63 16.83 -6.33
CA PRO A 16 -0.16 16.34 -7.47
C PRO A 16 0.50 16.58 -8.83
N GLU A 17 1.30 17.64 -8.98
CA GLU A 17 1.98 17.98 -10.24
C GLU A 17 3.11 17.01 -10.59
N ALA A 18 3.61 16.25 -9.61
CA ALA A 18 4.64 15.23 -9.80
C ALA A 18 4.07 13.87 -10.24
N VAL A 19 2.75 13.71 -10.25
CA VAL A 19 2.08 12.48 -10.66
C VAL A 19 2.15 12.33 -12.18
N ARG A 20 2.61 11.18 -12.66
CA ARG A 20 2.55 10.80 -14.07
C ARG A 20 2.06 9.38 -14.22
N VAL A 21 1.06 9.18 -15.07
CA VAL A 21 0.61 7.84 -15.46
C VAL A 21 0.99 7.61 -16.91
N THR A 22 1.72 6.51 -17.14
CA THR A 22 2.07 6.04 -18.48
C THR A 22 1.42 4.68 -18.71
N GLU A 23 0.97 4.45 -19.93
CA GLU A 23 0.32 3.21 -20.35
C GLU A 23 1.14 2.66 -21.51
N SER A 24 1.55 1.40 -21.39
CA SER A 24 2.29 0.69 -22.42
C SER A 24 1.64 -0.66 -22.69
N ASP A 25 1.47 -0.96 -23.97
CA ASP A 25 0.94 -2.23 -24.44
C ASP A 25 2.10 -3.23 -24.59
N GLU A 26 2.18 -4.18 -23.66
CA GLU A 26 3.17 -5.27 -23.67
C GLU A 26 2.49 -6.59 -24.08
N GLY A 27 1.89 -6.60 -25.26
CA GLY A 27 1.35 -7.81 -25.89
C GLY A 27 -0.06 -8.15 -25.43
N ASP A 28 -0.20 -9.08 -24.49
CA ASP A 28 -1.50 -9.51 -23.96
C ASP A 28 -1.86 -8.77 -22.65
N GLN A 29 -1.02 -7.81 -22.24
CA GLN A 29 -1.17 -7.04 -21.01
C GLN A 29 -1.00 -5.54 -21.26
N ILE A 30 -1.91 -4.77 -20.69
CA ILE A 30 -1.77 -3.32 -20.56
C ILE A 30 -1.00 -3.06 -19.26
N VAL A 31 0.20 -2.51 -19.37
CA VAL A 31 1.02 -2.12 -18.23
C VAL A 31 0.80 -0.64 -17.96
N ILE A 32 0.31 -0.32 -16.77
CA ILE A 32 0.15 1.06 -16.30
C ILE A 32 1.27 1.35 -15.31
N ARG A 33 2.13 2.31 -15.62
CA ARG A 33 3.21 2.77 -14.74
C ARG A 33 2.85 4.14 -14.16
N LEU A 34 2.74 4.18 -12.84
CA LEU A 34 2.52 5.38 -12.03
C LEU A 34 3.85 5.88 -11.47
N GLU A 35 4.19 7.13 -11.74
CA GLU A 35 5.29 7.86 -11.11
C GLU A 35 4.70 8.94 -10.20
N VAL A 36 5.23 9.05 -8.98
CA VAL A 36 4.84 10.10 -8.01
C VAL A 36 6.09 10.70 -7.38
N ALA A 37 5.93 11.83 -6.71
CA ALA A 37 7.02 12.46 -5.98
C ALA A 37 7.64 11.47 -4.96
N PRO A 38 8.96 11.53 -4.75
CA PRO A 38 9.66 10.73 -3.76
C PRO A 38 8.97 10.67 -2.39
N GLU A 39 8.51 11.80 -1.87
CA GLU A 39 7.83 11.94 -0.58
C GLU A 39 6.44 11.27 -0.53
N ASP A 40 5.80 11.09 -1.68
CA ASP A 40 4.44 10.55 -1.79
C ASP A 40 4.43 9.04 -2.12
N LYS A 41 5.61 8.44 -2.34
CA LYS A 41 5.75 6.98 -2.39
C LYS A 41 5.52 6.44 -0.97
N GLY A 42 4.37 5.81 -0.76
CA GLY A 42 3.98 5.22 0.53
C GLY A 42 5.02 4.24 1.10
N GLY A 43 5.07 4.11 2.43
CA GLY A 43 5.96 3.16 3.11
C GLY A 43 7.42 3.58 3.25
N GLY A 44 7.71 4.87 3.02
CA GLY A 44 9.08 5.40 3.00
C GLY A 44 9.67 5.82 4.36
N GLY A 45 10.97 6.08 4.34
CA GLY A 45 11.74 6.71 5.41
C GLY A 45 12.75 7.69 4.82
N ARG A 46 13.33 8.57 5.63
CA ARG A 46 14.34 9.52 5.16
C ARG A 46 15.63 9.32 5.93
N VAL A 47 16.75 9.19 5.22
CA VAL A 47 18.07 9.19 5.85
C VAL A 47 18.36 10.59 6.37
N ILE A 48 18.56 10.71 7.67
CA ILE A 48 18.88 12.00 8.30
C ILE A 48 20.39 12.25 8.24
N ARG A 49 21.17 11.22 8.59
CA ARG A 49 22.64 11.26 8.61
C ARG A 49 23.20 9.85 8.84
N ASN A 50 24.50 9.69 8.68
CA ASN A 50 25.23 8.54 9.19
C ASN A 50 25.13 8.43 10.72
N HIS A 51 25.34 7.21 11.22
CA HIS A 51 25.39 6.87 12.62
C HIS A 51 26.60 5.97 12.87
N GLY A 52 27.49 6.37 13.77
CA GLY A 52 28.70 5.59 14.02
C GLY A 52 29.69 5.62 12.85
N LEU A 53 30.62 4.66 12.84
CA LEU A 53 31.72 4.58 11.88
C LEU A 53 31.59 3.41 10.88
N ASP A 54 30.57 2.59 11.03
CA ASP A 54 30.42 1.27 10.41
C ASP A 54 29.26 1.22 9.40
N GLY A 55 28.98 2.37 8.77
CA GLY A 55 27.98 2.48 7.70
C GLY A 55 26.53 2.54 8.17
N ALA A 56 26.25 2.54 9.48
CA ALA A 56 24.88 2.65 9.94
C ALA A 56 24.27 4.03 9.62
N LEU A 57 22.95 4.05 9.43
CA LEU A 57 22.19 5.23 9.02
C LEU A 57 21.17 5.58 10.09
N ARG A 58 21.14 6.85 10.53
CA ARG A 58 20.00 7.36 11.29
C ARG A 58 18.91 7.78 10.31
N ILE A 59 17.75 7.17 10.44
CA ILE A 59 16.60 7.42 9.57
C ILE A 59 15.45 8.02 10.36
N LYS A 60 14.61 8.79 9.69
CA LYS A 60 13.26 9.15 10.13
C LYS A 60 12.27 8.27 9.37
N CYS A 61 11.54 7.42 10.07
CA CYS A 61 10.49 6.59 9.50
C CYS A 61 9.27 7.46 9.23
N HIS A 62 8.76 7.44 7.99
CA HIS A 62 7.51 8.09 7.61
C HIS A 62 6.37 7.08 7.42
N SER A 63 6.67 5.79 7.52
CA SER A 63 5.65 4.74 7.51
C SER A 63 5.01 4.55 8.89
N ASP A 64 3.70 4.39 8.85
CA ASP A 64 2.80 3.87 9.87
C ASP A 64 3.01 2.39 10.21
N ASN A 65 3.68 1.61 9.35
CA ASN A 65 4.03 0.22 9.58
C ASN A 65 5.52 0.05 9.95
N PRO A 66 5.86 -0.12 11.24
CA PRO A 66 7.25 -0.27 11.69
C PRO A 66 7.91 -1.56 11.21
N GLN A 67 7.15 -2.56 10.76
CA GLN A 67 7.70 -3.82 10.28
C GLN A 67 8.40 -3.70 8.92
N ARG A 68 8.12 -2.63 8.16
CA ARG A 68 8.72 -2.41 6.83
C ARG A 68 10.24 -2.34 6.84
N PHE A 69 10.81 -1.80 7.92
CA PHE A 69 12.26 -1.68 8.09
C PHE A 69 12.87 -2.85 8.87
N GLN A 70 12.20 -3.99 9.02
CA GLN A 70 12.78 -5.15 9.70
C GLN A 70 13.96 -5.75 8.93
N ALA A 71 14.86 -6.39 9.69
CA ALA A 71 15.96 -7.15 9.12
C ALA A 71 15.41 -8.26 8.21
N GLY A 72 16.03 -8.45 7.04
CA GLY A 72 15.59 -9.40 6.02
C GLY A 72 14.73 -8.78 4.91
N ASN A 73 14.07 -7.64 5.16
CA ASN A 73 13.40 -6.88 4.10
C ASN A 73 14.41 -6.12 3.25
N SER A 74 13.99 -5.58 2.10
CA SER A 74 14.79 -4.68 1.28
C SER A 74 14.22 -3.27 1.22
N VAL A 75 15.12 -2.30 1.00
CA VAL A 75 14.77 -0.91 0.72
C VAL A 75 15.51 -0.41 -0.51
N THR A 76 14.86 0.43 -1.30
CA THR A 76 15.48 1.21 -2.35
C THR A 76 15.96 2.54 -1.79
N VAL A 77 17.24 2.85 -2.00
CA VAL A 77 17.84 4.15 -1.67
C VAL A 77 18.72 4.62 -2.81
N GLY A 78 18.42 5.83 -3.30
CA GLY A 78 18.89 6.29 -4.60
C GLY A 78 18.38 5.35 -5.71
N ASP A 79 19.29 4.87 -6.55
CA ASP A 79 18.98 3.97 -7.67
C ASP A 79 19.22 2.49 -7.36
N ALA A 80 19.48 2.14 -6.09
CA ALA A 80 19.85 0.78 -5.71
C ALA A 80 18.99 0.22 -4.58
N GLU A 81 18.49 -0.98 -4.81
CA GLU A 81 17.87 -1.83 -3.79
C GLU A 81 18.94 -2.46 -2.91
N ARG A 82 18.71 -2.45 -1.59
CA ARG A 82 19.61 -3.00 -0.59
C ARG A 82 18.83 -3.75 0.48
N ALA A 83 19.35 -4.90 0.90
CA ALA A 83 18.79 -5.65 2.01
C ALA A 83 19.04 -4.92 3.34
N ILE A 84 18.08 -5.01 4.26
CA ILE A 84 18.20 -4.52 5.62
C ILE A 84 18.89 -5.60 6.45
N VAL A 85 20.09 -5.29 6.92
CA VAL A 85 20.87 -6.17 7.81
C VAL A 85 20.33 -6.09 9.24
N SER A 86 19.98 -4.88 9.69
CA SER A 86 19.38 -4.68 11.00
C SER A 86 18.66 -3.34 11.07
N CYS A 87 17.64 -3.26 11.92
CA CYS A 87 16.99 -2.01 12.27
C CYS A 87 16.78 -1.94 13.79
N GLN A 88 17.18 -0.82 14.38
CA GLN A 88 16.96 -0.52 15.78
C GLN A 88 16.07 0.71 15.89
N SER A 89 14.84 0.53 16.36
CA SER A 89 13.93 1.64 16.64
C SER A 89 14.47 2.53 17.76
N LEU A 90 14.28 3.83 17.61
CA LEU A 90 14.59 4.85 18.60
C LEU A 90 13.29 5.55 19.04
N PRO A 91 13.31 6.35 20.12
CA PRO A 91 12.14 7.13 20.51
C PRO A 91 11.63 8.05 19.40
N GLY A 92 10.31 8.11 19.24
CA GLY A 92 9.64 8.88 18.19
C GLY A 92 9.71 8.19 16.83
N GLU A 93 9.82 8.99 15.77
CA GLU A 93 9.80 8.53 14.38
C GLU A 93 11.21 8.13 13.87
N TYR A 94 12.15 7.77 14.74
CA TYR A 94 13.54 7.56 14.35
C TYR A 94 13.98 6.10 14.48
N ALA A 95 14.91 5.68 13.63
CA ALA A 95 15.57 4.38 13.75
C ALA A 95 17.03 4.45 13.31
N ILE A 96 17.82 3.45 13.69
CA ILE A 96 19.15 3.17 13.15
C ILE A 96 19.03 1.98 12.21
N LEU A 97 19.33 2.19 10.94
CA LEU A 97 19.23 1.19 9.88
C LEU A 97 20.63 0.80 9.42
N ARG A 98 20.84 -0.50 9.19
CA ARG A 98 22.02 -1.04 8.50
C ARG A 98 21.58 -1.68 7.21
N LEU A 99 22.25 -1.32 6.13
CA LEU A 99 21.98 -1.82 4.80
C LEU A 99 23.18 -2.63 4.31
N ASP A 100 22.88 -3.67 3.55
CA ASP A 100 23.92 -4.43 2.87
C ASP A 100 24.70 -3.53 1.89
N GLY A 101 26.01 -3.71 1.84
CA GLY A 101 26.92 -2.91 1.02
C GLY A 101 27.23 -1.49 1.53
N ILE A 102 26.65 -1.03 2.66
CA ILE A 102 27.01 0.25 3.29
C ILE A 102 27.76 -0.05 4.60
N VAL A 103 29.09 -0.02 4.53
CA VAL A 103 29.96 -0.50 5.62
C VAL A 103 30.87 0.57 6.21
N ASP A 104 30.88 1.77 5.64
CA ASP A 104 31.73 2.88 6.07
C ASP A 104 30.99 4.22 6.09
N VAL A 105 31.60 5.20 6.76
CA VAL A 105 31.03 6.54 6.90
C VAL A 105 30.87 7.27 5.57
N GLN A 106 31.82 7.09 4.65
CA GLN A 106 31.88 7.84 3.41
C GLN A 106 30.67 7.48 2.52
N THR A 107 30.40 6.19 2.38
CA THR A 107 29.23 5.67 1.67
C THR A 107 27.92 6.04 2.37
N ALA A 108 27.87 5.99 3.70
CA ALA A 108 26.69 6.39 4.47
C ALA A 108 26.36 7.89 4.36
N GLU A 109 27.37 8.76 4.35
CA GLU A 109 27.19 10.22 4.23
C GLU A 109 26.63 10.63 2.87
N LEU A 110 26.97 9.92 1.79
CA LEU A 110 26.40 10.14 0.45
C LEU A 110 24.89 9.89 0.41
N LEU A 111 24.37 9.09 1.33
CA LEU A 111 22.95 8.77 1.43
C LEU A 111 22.19 9.77 2.31
N ALA A 112 22.87 10.68 3.02
CA ALA A 112 22.22 11.64 3.89
C ALA A 112 21.25 12.53 3.10
N GLY A 113 20.03 12.67 3.62
CA GLY A 113 18.95 13.43 3.00
C GLY A 113 18.12 12.65 1.98
N GLN A 114 18.61 11.49 1.49
CA GLN A 114 17.89 10.65 0.54
C GLN A 114 16.71 9.92 1.18
N TRP A 115 15.74 9.55 0.33
CA TRP A 115 14.60 8.75 0.71
C TRP A 115 14.90 7.25 0.59
N LEU A 116 14.34 6.49 1.52
CA LEU A 116 14.30 5.05 1.59
C LEU A 116 12.88 4.61 1.24
N TYR A 117 12.74 3.70 0.29
CA TYR A 117 11.46 3.05 -0.01
C TYR A 117 11.56 1.60 0.39
N ALA A 118 10.77 1.15 1.35
CA ALA A 118 10.62 -0.28 1.54
C ALA A 118 10.12 -0.89 0.22
N ALA A 119 10.73 -1.99 -0.20
CA ALA A 119 10.29 -2.72 -1.38
C ALA A 119 8.79 -2.95 -1.24
N THR A 120 8.02 -2.39 -2.18
CA THR A 120 6.58 -2.55 -2.20
C THR A 120 6.32 -3.86 -2.90
N ASP A 121 6.12 -4.91 -2.12
CA ASP A 121 5.06 -5.88 -2.38
C ASP A 121 4.80 -6.69 -1.12
N SER A 122 3.52 -6.78 -0.78
CA SER A 122 2.94 -7.32 0.46
C SER A 122 3.26 -6.49 1.71
N GLY A 123 2.22 -5.89 2.31
CA GLY A 123 2.23 -5.83 3.77
C GLY A 123 2.39 -7.25 4.35
N PRO A 124 2.64 -7.43 5.66
CA PRO A 124 2.78 -8.78 6.23
C PRO A 124 1.71 -9.73 5.68
N GLU A 125 2.12 -10.92 5.21
CA GLU A 125 1.17 -11.92 4.69
C GLU A 125 0.00 -12.05 5.66
N LEU A 126 -1.17 -11.67 5.18
CA LEU A 126 -2.38 -11.72 5.99
C LEU A 126 -2.81 -13.18 6.10
N PRO A 127 -3.37 -13.59 7.25
CA PRO A 127 -4.00 -14.90 7.39
C PRO A 127 -5.00 -15.14 6.25
N PRO A 128 -5.20 -16.40 5.81
CA PRO A 128 -6.20 -16.71 4.80
C PRO A 128 -7.58 -16.15 5.17
N GLY A 129 -8.14 -15.32 4.28
CA GLY A 129 -9.42 -14.66 4.50
C GLY A 129 -9.35 -13.22 5.03
N GLU A 130 -8.14 -12.73 5.34
CA GLU A 130 -7.89 -11.31 5.63
C GLU A 130 -7.32 -10.60 4.41
N TYR A 131 -7.76 -9.37 4.18
CA TYR A 131 -7.38 -8.55 3.03
C TYR A 131 -7.11 -7.12 3.47
N TYR A 132 -6.17 -6.47 2.80
CA TYR A 132 -5.98 -5.03 2.99
C TYR A 132 -7.13 -4.27 2.33
N HIS A 133 -7.58 -3.17 2.95
CA HIS A 133 -8.67 -2.35 2.41
C HIS A 133 -8.40 -1.85 0.99
N TYR A 134 -7.15 -1.50 0.68
CA TYR A 134 -6.77 -1.07 -0.67
C TYR A 134 -6.90 -2.18 -1.73
N GLN A 135 -6.89 -3.46 -1.32
CA GLN A 135 -7.14 -4.60 -2.23
C GLN A 135 -8.63 -4.81 -2.47
N LEU A 136 -9.49 -4.28 -1.60
CA LEU A 136 -10.93 -4.48 -1.64
C LEU A 136 -11.65 -3.36 -2.40
N VAL A 137 -11.15 -2.13 -2.32
CA VAL A 137 -11.74 -1.00 -3.06
C VAL A 137 -11.66 -1.25 -4.56
N GLY A 138 -12.79 -1.05 -5.25
CA GLY A 138 -12.96 -1.29 -6.69
C GLY A 138 -13.41 -2.71 -7.06
N LEU A 139 -13.45 -3.66 -6.11
CA LEU A 139 -13.93 -5.01 -6.41
C LEU A 139 -15.44 -5.01 -6.71
N GLN A 140 -15.83 -5.79 -7.71
CA GLN A 140 -17.23 -5.97 -8.11
C GLN A 140 -17.96 -6.86 -7.13
N VAL A 141 -19.09 -6.39 -6.59
CA VAL A 141 -19.90 -7.12 -5.61
C VAL A 141 -21.11 -7.75 -6.29
N THR A 142 -21.25 -9.06 -6.14
CA THR A 142 -22.37 -9.85 -6.68
C THR A 142 -23.01 -10.68 -5.60
N THR A 143 -24.33 -10.90 -5.69
CA THR A 143 -25.04 -11.79 -4.77
C THR A 143 -24.94 -13.25 -5.23
N ASP A 144 -25.19 -14.18 -4.33
CA ASP A 144 -25.35 -15.60 -4.63
C ASP A 144 -26.58 -15.92 -5.51
N GLU A 145 -27.48 -14.94 -5.70
CA GLU A 145 -28.58 -14.98 -6.66
C GLU A 145 -28.18 -14.43 -8.05
N GLY A 146 -26.94 -13.95 -8.21
CA GLY A 146 -26.40 -13.40 -9.46
C GLY A 146 -26.73 -11.93 -9.71
N GLU A 147 -27.25 -11.21 -8.71
CA GLU A 147 -27.50 -9.78 -8.80
C GLU A 147 -26.19 -9.00 -8.66
N ASN A 148 -25.99 -8.00 -9.49
CA ASN A 148 -24.85 -7.10 -9.38
C ASN A 148 -25.22 -5.90 -8.49
N LEU A 149 -24.50 -5.72 -7.39
CA LEU A 149 -24.73 -4.64 -6.43
C LEU A 149 -23.91 -3.38 -6.72
N GLY A 150 -22.87 -3.48 -7.55
CA GLY A 150 -21.92 -2.40 -7.80
C GLY A 150 -20.51 -2.73 -7.34
N GLN A 151 -19.73 -1.72 -7.00
CA GLN A 151 -18.33 -1.86 -6.60
C GLN A 151 -18.11 -1.35 -5.18
N ILE A 152 -17.14 -1.93 -4.48
CA ILE A 152 -16.71 -1.41 -3.18
C ILE A 152 -16.07 -0.04 -3.38
N ARG A 153 -16.73 1.01 -2.91
CA ARG A 153 -16.23 2.39 -2.95
C ARG A 153 -15.25 2.67 -1.82
N GLU A 154 -15.60 2.24 -0.61
CA GLU A 154 -14.77 2.43 0.58
C GLU A 154 -15.04 1.33 1.62
N VAL A 155 -14.11 1.21 2.58
CA VAL A 155 -14.24 0.33 3.74
C VAL A 155 -14.28 1.18 5.00
N LEU A 156 -15.42 1.14 5.70
CA LEU A 156 -15.61 1.83 6.97
C LEU A 156 -15.11 0.95 8.11
N ILE A 157 -14.11 1.44 8.83
CA ILE A 157 -13.61 0.78 10.04
C ILE A 157 -14.60 1.06 11.16
N THR A 158 -15.24 0.00 11.67
CA THR A 158 -16.09 0.09 12.87
C THR A 158 -15.43 -0.62 14.04
N GLY A 159 -15.86 -0.32 15.27
CA GLY A 159 -15.29 -0.93 16.47
C GLY A 159 -15.50 -2.45 16.61
N SER A 160 -16.21 -3.10 15.69
CA SER A 160 -16.47 -4.56 15.74
C SER A 160 -16.17 -5.27 14.43
N ASN A 161 -16.75 -4.85 13.32
CA ASN A 161 -16.47 -5.41 12.00
C ASN A 161 -16.42 -4.30 10.96
N ASP A 162 -15.54 -4.42 9.98
CA ASP A 162 -15.52 -3.48 8.87
C ASP A 162 -16.86 -3.51 8.11
N VAL A 163 -17.21 -2.39 7.47
CA VAL A 163 -18.41 -2.27 6.64
C VAL A 163 -17.99 -1.81 5.26
N TYR A 164 -18.32 -2.59 4.24
CA TYR A 164 -18.08 -2.25 2.85
C TYR A 164 -19.21 -1.35 2.35
N VAL A 165 -18.83 -0.19 1.81
CA VAL A 165 -19.76 0.71 1.12
C VAL A 165 -19.73 0.32 -0.35
N VAL A 166 -20.83 -0.24 -0.83
CA VAL A 166 -20.98 -0.67 -2.21
C VAL A 166 -21.81 0.36 -2.95
N GLU A 167 -21.26 0.92 -4.01
CA GLU A 167 -21.95 1.90 -4.86
C GLU A 167 -22.33 1.26 -6.20
N SER A 168 -23.62 1.31 -6.51
CA SER A 168 -24.16 0.88 -7.80
C SER A 168 -23.88 1.92 -8.89
N SER A 169 -24.00 1.54 -10.16
CA SER A 169 -23.87 2.46 -11.30
C SER A 169 -24.89 3.60 -11.30
N GLU A 170 -25.98 3.46 -10.56
CA GLU A 170 -27.04 4.47 -10.41
C GLU A 170 -26.81 5.39 -9.20
N GLY A 171 -25.71 5.21 -8.46
CA GLY A 171 -25.35 6.00 -7.28
C GLY A 171 -26.09 5.59 -6.00
N ALA A 172 -26.83 4.49 -6.02
CA ALA A 172 -27.38 3.91 -4.79
C ALA A 172 -26.27 3.19 -4.01
N GLU A 173 -26.23 3.44 -2.70
CA GLU A 173 -25.24 2.88 -1.78
C GLU A 173 -25.86 1.79 -0.89
N ILE A 174 -25.11 0.72 -0.68
CA ILE A 174 -25.46 -0.37 0.23
C ILE A 174 -24.30 -0.60 1.20
N LEU A 175 -24.63 -0.75 2.48
CA LEU A 175 -23.67 -1.04 3.55
C LEU A 175 -23.66 -2.54 3.84
N LEU A 176 -22.56 -3.21 3.53
CA LEU A 176 -22.39 -4.64 3.75
C LEU A 176 -21.40 -4.88 4.90
N PRO A 177 -21.84 -5.44 6.04
CA PRO A 177 -20.91 -5.80 7.09
C PRO A 177 -19.97 -6.91 6.61
N ALA A 178 -18.68 -6.76 6.89
CA ALA A 178 -17.60 -7.70 6.53
C ALA A 178 -17.59 -8.90 7.47
N VAL A 179 -18.66 -9.69 7.43
CA VAL A 179 -18.89 -10.86 8.28
C VAL A 179 -19.18 -12.08 7.43
N HIS A 180 -18.71 -13.26 7.86
CA HIS A 180 -18.78 -14.53 7.12
C HIS A 180 -20.19 -14.92 6.59
N HIS A 181 -21.26 -14.45 7.24
CA HIS A 181 -22.61 -14.74 6.79
C HIS A 181 -23.05 -13.86 5.62
N VAL A 182 -22.50 -12.65 5.48
CA VAL A 182 -22.71 -11.74 4.36
C VAL A 182 -21.65 -11.98 3.28
N VAL A 183 -20.36 -11.89 3.61
CA VAL A 183 -19.28 -12.04 2.63
C VAL A 183 -18.90 -13.52 2.50
N LYS A 184 -19.17 -14.12 1.35
CA LYS A 184 -18.95 -15.55 1.08
C LYS A 184 -17.59 -15.83 0.48
N GLN A 185 -17.17 -14.99 -0.46
CA GLN A 185 -15.92 -15.16 -1.17
C GLN A 185 -15.38 -13.81 -1.62
N ILE A 186 -14.07 -13.65 -1.55
CA ILE A 186 -13.34 -12.53 -2.13
C ILE A 186 -12.29 -13.14 -3.04
N ASP A 187 -12.29 -12.75 -4.30
CA ASP A 187 -11.31 -13.13 -5.31
C ASP A 187 -10.62 -11.85 -5.82
N ILE A 188 -9.43 -11.59 -5.28
CA ILE A 188 -8.63 -10.41 -5.63
C ILE A 188 -8.16 -10.48 -7.08
N VAL A 189 -7.87 -11.68 -7.59
CA VAL A 189 -7.35 -11.87 -8.95
C VAL A 189 -8.45 -11.63 -9.98
N ALA A 190 -9.65 -12.14 -9.71
CA ALA A 190 -10.81 -11.93 -10.57
C ALA A 190 -11.47 -10.55 -10.37
N GLY A 191 -11.10 -9.81 -9.32
CA GLY A 191 -11.68 -8.51 -9.01
C GLY A 191 -13.10 -8.60 -8.45
N GLN A 192 -13.46 -9.68 -7.76
CA GLN A 192 -14.85 -10.01 -7.41
C GLN A 192 -15.06 -10.33 -5.92
N VAL A 193 -16.23 -9.95 -5.42
CA VAL A 193 -16.74 -10.32 -4.10
C VAL A 193 -18.12 -10.94 -4.25
N LEU A 194 -18.30 -12.14 -3.69
CA LEU A 194 -19.57 -12.82 -3.61
C LEU A 194 -20.16 -12.61 -2.22
N VAL A 195 -21.40 -12.10 -2.17
CA VAL A 195 -22.12 -11.84 -0.93
C VAL A 195 -23.46 -12.56 -0.89
N HIS A 196 -23.98 -12.74 0.32
CA HIS A 196 -25.33 -13.21 0.59
C HIS A 196 -26.08 -12.10 1.34
N LEU A 197 -27.18 -11.62 0.76
CA LEU A 197 -27.98 -10.58 1.38
C LEU A 197 -28.93 -11.18 2.41
N ILE A 198 -28.82 -10.71 3.66
CA ILE A 198 -29.79 -11.04 4.71
C ILE A 198 -30.94 -10.03 4.65
N ASN A 199 -32.15 -10.50 4.96
CA ASN A 199 -33.33 -9.66 5.12
C ASN A 199 -33.04 -8.46 6.04
N GLY A 200 -33.14 -7.24 5.50
CA GLY A 200 -32.92 -5.98 6.22
C GLY A 200 -31.69 -5.16 5.81
N LEU A 201 -30.89 -5.63 4.84
CA LEU A 201 -29.72 -4.92 4.28
C LEU A 201 -29.99 -4.18 2.96
N ARG A 202 -31.26 -4.15 2.51
CA ARG A 202 -31.73 -3.37 1.36
C ARG A 202 -32.52 -2.16 1.83
#